data_AF-A0A330M0Q4-F1
#
_entry.id   AF-A0A330M0Q4-F1
#
_cell.length_a   1.000
_cell.length_b   1.000
_cell.length_c   1.000
_cell.angle_alpha   90.00
_cell.angle_beta   90.00
_cell.angle_gamma   90.00
#
_symmetry.space_group_name_H-M   'P 1'
#
loop_
_entity.id
_entity.type
_entity.pdbx_description
1 polymer ?
#
loop_
_entity_poly.entity_id
_entity_poly.type
_entity_poly.pdbx_seq_one_letter_code
_entity_poly.pdbx_strand_id
1 'polypeptide(L)' 'MGCMVSPGFTFEDFELFSQQALLAQYPQHRDVIERLSRKI' A
#
# COMPACT_ATOMS: atom_id res chain seq x y z
N MET A 1 -18.94 4.68 6.33
CA MET A 1 -17.95 4.04 7.23
C MET A 1 -16.96 5.11 7.64
N GLY A 2 -16.77 5.34 8.95
CA GLY A 2 -15.72 6.22 9.46
C GLY A 2 -14.60 5.37 10.06
N CYS A 3 -13.34 5.74 9.82
CA CYS A 3 -12.18 5.09 10.41
C CYS A 3 -11.49 6.05 11.37
N MET A 4 -11.03 5.54 12.52
CA MET A 4 -10.20 6.26 13.48
C MET A 4 -8.87 5.52 13.65
N VAL A 5 -7.79 6.27 13.87
CA VAL A 5 -6.44 5.75 14.09
C VAL A 5 -5.95 6.29 15.43
N SER A 6 -5.34 5.42 16.24
CA SER A 6 -4.77 5.77 17.54
C SER A 6 -3.37 5.16 17.68
N PRO A 7 -2.31 5.95 17.94
CA PRO A 7 -2.27 7.41 18.05
C PRO A 7 -2.77 8.13 16.79
N GLY A 8 -3.07 9.44 16.90
CA GLY A 8 -3.63 10.19 15.77
C GLY A 8 -2.78 10.03 14.51
N PHE A 9 -3.43 9.86 13.36
CA PHE A 9 -2.75 9.70 12.08
C PHE A 9 -1.80 10.89 11.81
N THR A 10 -0.56 10.59 11.42
CA THR A 10 0.38 11.56 10.86
C THR A 10 0.92 11.08 9.52
N PHE A 11 1.39 11.99 8.68
CA PHE A 11 2.02 11.63 7.42
C PHE A 11 3.40 10.98 7.60
N GLU A 12 4.08 11.22 8.73
CA GLU A 12 5.34 10.54 9.02
C GLU A 12 5.16 9.02 9.14
N ASP A 13 3.98 8.57 9.55
CA ASP A 13 3.62 7.16 9.70
C ASP A 13 2.98 6.55 8.43
N PHE A 14 2.80 7.34 7.37
CA PHE A 14 2.13 6.91 6.14
C PHE A 14 3.10 6.79 4.96
N GLU A 15 3.10 5.62 4.33
CA GLU A 15 3.85 5.38 3.10
C GLU A 15 2.95 4.76 2.03
N LEU A 16 3.04 5.29 0.81
CA LEU A 16 2.36 4.73 -0.35
C LEU A 16 3.39 4.08 -1.28
N PHE A 17 3.34 2.75 -1.35
CA PHE A 17 4.27 1.98 -2.17
C PHE A 17 3.90 1.99 -3.66
N SER A 18 4.93 1.93 -4.51
CA SER A 18 4.73 1.71 -5.94
C SER A 18 4.42 0.24 -6.22
N GLN A 19 3.65 -0.01 -7.28
CA GLN A 19 3.34 -1.37 -7.71
C GLN A 19 4.61 -2.18 -8.03
N GLN A 20 5.62 -1.56 -8.63
CA GLN A 20 6.88 -2.23 -8.94
C GLN A 20 7.63 -2.65 -7.68
N ALA A 21 7.69 -1.80 -6.65
CA ALA A 21 8.33 -2.13 -5.39
C ALA A 21 7.64 -3.32 -4.71
N LEU A 22 6.30 -3.32 -4.68
CA LEU A 22 5.51 -4.41 -4.12
C LEU A 22 5.69 -5.72 -4.88
N LEU A 23 5.71 -5.69 -6.22
CA LEU A 23 5.92 -6.89 -7.05
C LEU A 23 7.33 -7.46 -6.93
N ALA A 24 8.34 -6.61 -6.73
CA ALA A 24 9.70 -7.05 -6.50
C ALA A 24 9.86 -7.76 -5.16
N GLN A 25 9.17 -7.29 -4.12
CA GLN A 25 9.26 -7.85 -2.78
C GLN A 25 8.32 -9.05 -2.55
N TYR A 26 7.16 -9.05 -3.22
CA TYR A 26 6.09 -10.04 -3.05
C TYR A 26 5.59 -10.60 -4.39
N PRO A 27 6.45 -11.22 -5.20
CA PRO A 27 6.09 -11.69 -6.54
C PRO A 27 4.94 -12.71 -6.55
N GLN A 28 4.80 -13.50 -5.50
CA GLN A 28 3.72 -14.48 -5.33
C GLN A 28 2.32 -13.86 -5.16
N HIS A 29 2.25 -12.57 -4.81
CA HIS A 29 0.99 -11.85 -4.60
C HIS A 29 0.63 -10.94 -5.77
N ARG A 30 1.15 -11.25 -6.96
CA ARG A 30 0.98 -10.46 -8.17
C ARG A 30 -0.47 -10.02 -8.41
N ASP A 31 -1.42 -10.94 -8.45
CA ASP A 31 -2.80 -10.63 -8.84
C ASP A 31 -3.47 -9.61 -7.91
N VAL A 32 -3.23 -9.72 -6.59
CA VAL A 32 -3.80 -8.77 -5.63
C VAL A 32 -3.08 -7.43 -5.68
N ILE A 33 -1.77 -7.42 -5.89
CA ILE A 33 -0.98 -6.20 -6.03
C ILE A 33 -1.40 -5.46 -7.31
N GLU A 34 -1.53 -6.14 -8.44
CA GLU A 34 -1.98 -5.54 -9.70
C GLU A 34 -3.40 -4.98 -9.62
N ARG A 35 -4.27 -5.54 -8.78
CA ARG A 35 -5.65 -5.07 -8.58
C ARG A 35 -5.75 -3.85 -7.66
N LEU A 36 -4.90 -3.75 -6.63
CA LEU A 36 -5.02 -2.73 -5.57
C LEU A 36 -3.99 -1.61 -5.65
N SER A 37 -2.99 -1.73 -6.51
CA SER A 37 -1.98 -0.68 -6.76
C SER A 37 -2.05 -0.18 -8.21
N ARG A 38 -1.44 0.98 -8.48
CA ARG A 38 -1.40 1.57 -9.83
C ARG A 38 0.00 1.50 -10.42
N LYS A 39 0.07 1.25 -11.73
CA LYS A 39 1.28 1.46 -12.53
C LYS A 39 1.38 2.98 -12.74
N ILE A 40 2.36 3.60 -12.09
CA ILE A 40 2.71 5.01 -12.27
C ILE A 40 3.76 5.09 -13.37
#